data_AF-A0A2N2W147-F1
#
_entry.id   AF-A0A2N2W147-F1
#
_cell.length_a   1.000
_cell.length_b   1.000
_cell.length_c   1.000
_cell.angle_alpha   90.00
_cell.angle_beta   90.00
_cell.angle_gamma   90.00
#
_symmetry.space_group_name_H-M   'P 1'
#
loop_
_entity.id
_entity.type
_entity.pdbx_description
1 polymer ?
#
loop_
_entity_poly.entity_id
_entity_poly.type
_entity_poly.pdbx_seq_one_letter_code
_entity_poly.pdbx_strand_id
1 'polypeptide(L)'
;MLLDLILLLASAFAVYLTFRSKNLLSGLITSGMITGILPAIFLSGLVGKSGYYIYLGFVALSFFYGLIFKELGALSRIIICLMSASIFAYWLWVFNHWHGNVVFFPVITIMAALTGILFRKRLKNEAGFLVILTADAIAIIIELLMKAN
;
A
#
# COMPACT_ATOMS: atom_id res chain seq x y z
N MET A 1 9.11 -2.95 15.53
CA MET A 1 8.40 -4.16 16.01
C MET A 1 6.90 -4.10 15.81
N LEU A 2 6.15 -3.17 16.43
CA LEU A 2 4.69 -3.10 16.25
C LEU A 2 4.30 -2.82 14.79
N LEU A 3 4.98 -1.88 14.14
CA LEU A 3 4.74 -1.49 12.75
C LEU A 3 5.02 -2.65 11.78
N ASP A 4 6.16 -3.33 11.98
CA ASP A 4 6.55 -4.50 11.18
C ASP A 4 5.53 -5.62 11.29
N LEU A 5 4.99 -5.84 12.50
CA LEU A 5 3.95 -6.83 12.75
C LEU A 5 2.66 -6.51 11.98
N ILE A 6 2.25 -5.24 11.94
CA ILE A 6 1.06 -4.80 11.17
C ILE A 6 1.25 -5.13 9.68
N LEU A 7 2.42 -4.80 9.12
CA LEU A 7 2.73 -5.05 7.71
C LEU A 7 2.84 -6.55 7.39
N LEU A 8 3.39 -7.35 8.30
CA LEU A 8 3.46 -8.81 8.15
C LEU A 8 2.07 -9.46 8.19
N LEU A 9 1.22 -9.06 9.14
CA LEU A 9 -0.17 -9.55 9.22
C LEU A 9 -0.97 -9.14 7.99
N ALA A 10 -0.80 -7.89 7.53
CA ALA A 10 -1.42 -7.41 6.30
C ALA A 10 -0.94 -8.19 5.07
N SER A 11 0.35 -8.50 4.98
CA SER A 11 0.92 -9.32 3.91
C SER A 11 0.33 -10.73 3.91
N ALA A 12 0.26 -11.39 5.07
CA ALA A 12 -0.35 -12.72 5.18
C ALA A 12 -1.84 -12.72 4.78
N PHE A 13 -2.59 -11.70 5.22
CA PHE A 13 -3.99 -11.55 4.85
C PHE A 13 -4.16 -11.24 3.36
N ALA A 14 -3.27 -10.43 2.78
CA ALA A 14 -3.25 -10.11 1.37
C ALA A 14 -2.98 -11.34 0.49
N VAL A 15 -2.11 -12.26 0.92
CA VAL A 15 -1.93 -13.56 0.25
C VAL A 15 -3.24 -14.35 0.23
N TYR A 16 -3.90 -14.50 1.38
CA TYR A 16 -5.19 -15.18 1.48
C TYR A 16 -6.24 -14.58 0.53
N LEU A 17 -6.34 -13.23 0.49
CA LEU A 17 -7.26 -12.54 -0.41
C LEU A 17 -6.89 -12.71 -1.89
N THR A 18 -5.60 -12.74 -2.20
CA THR A 18 -5.10 -12.91 -3.57
C THR A 18 -5.49 -14.28 -4.13
N PHE A 19 -5.34 -15.36 -3.35
CA PHE A 19 -5.80 -16.70 -3.75
C PHE A 19 -7.31 -16.77 -4.00
N ARG A 20 -8.09 -15.91 -3.32
CA ARG A 20 -9.54 -15.83 -3.51
C ARG A 20 -9.93 -14.94 -4.70
N SER A 21 -9.02 -14.10 -5.18
CA SER A 21 -9.21 -13.22 -6.33
C SER A 21 -8.98 -13.97 -7.65
N LYS A 22 -9.69 -13.56 -8.71
CA LYS A 22 -9.48 -14.14 -10.06
C LYS A 22 -8.60 -13.26 -10.96
N ASN A 23 -8.09 -12.13 -10.46
CA ASN A 23 -7.34 -11.18 -11.28
C ASN A 23 -5.83 -11.38 -11.09
N LEU A 24 -5.18 -11.93 -12.12
CA LEU A 24 -3.76 -12.25 -12.11
C LEU A 24 -2.87 -11.01 -11.94
N LEU A 25 -3.27 -9.88 -12.53
CA LEU A 25 -2.50 -8.63 -12.47
C LEU A 25 -2.53 -8.03 -11.06
N SER A 26 -3.70 -8.01 -10.42
CA SER A 26 -3.84 -7.64 -9.00
C SER A 26 -3.01 -8.56 -8.09
N GLY A 27 -2.99 -9.86 -8.38
CA GLY A 27 -2.17 -10.82 -7.65
C GLY A 27 -0.67 -10.59 -7.80
N LEU A 28 -0.21 -10.23 -9.01
CA LEU A 28 1.18 -9.87 -9.29
C LEU A 28 1.60 -8.59 -8.57
N ILE A 29 0.72 -7.59 -8.51
CA ILE A 29 0.96 -6.37 -7.72
C ILE A 29 1.10 -6.71 -6.24
N THR A 30 0.16 -7.52 -5.73
CA THR A 30 0.15 -7.90 -4.31
C THR A 30 1.40 -8.69 -3.94
N SER A 31 1.78 -9.68 -4.74
CA SER A 31 2.99 -10.48 -4.50
C SER A 31 4.25 -9.61 -4.57
N GLY A 32 4.33 -8.70 -5.54
CA GLY A 32 5.43 -7.74 -5.67
C GLY A 32 5.58 -6.79 -4.47
N MET A 33 4.46 -6.32 -3.91
CA MET A 33 4.50 -5.53 -2.66
C MET A 33 5.05 -6.36 -1.50
N ILE A 34 4.60 -7.61 -1.36
CA ILE A 34 5.05 -8.52 -0.29
C ILE A 34 6.54 -8.83 -0.44
N THR A 35 7.02 -9.11 -1.66
CA THR A 35 8.45 -9.36 -1.91
C THR A 35 9.31 -8.14 -1.66
N GLY A 36 8.77 -6.93 -1.70
CA GLY A 36 9.46 -5.71 -1.23
C GLY A 36 9.45 -5.56 0.30
N ILE A 37 8.31 -5.84 0.95
CA ILE A 37 8.13 -5.72 2.40
C ILE A 37 9.04 -6.68 3.18
N LEU A 38 9.15 -7.94 2.75
CA LEU A 38 9.95 -8.95 3.46
C LEU A 38 11.43 -8.54 3.65
N PRO A 39 12.19 -8.21 2.59
CA PRO A 39 13.56 -7.74 2.74
C PRO A 39 13.64 -6.39 3.46
N ALA A 40 12.65 -5.49 3.28
CA ALA A 40 12.62 -4.21 4.00
C ALA A 40 12.53 -4.38 5.53
N ILE A 41 11.84 -5.43 6.01
CA ILE A 41 11.69 -5.74 7.44
C ILE A 41 12.84 -6.59 7.98
N PHE A 42 13.20 -7.67 7.27
CA PHE A 42 14.11 -8.69 7.83
C PHE A 42 15.59 -8.47 7.52
N LEU A 43 15.92 -7.62 6.53
CA LEU A 43 17.29 -7.41 6.08
C LEU A 43 17.71 -5.96 6.32
N SER A 44 18.95 -5.76 6.75
CA SER A 44 19.53 -4.45 6.99
C SER A 44 20.48 -4.03 5.84
N GLY A 45 20.87 -2.76 5.83
CA GLY A 45 21.83 -2.23 4.86
C GLY A 45 21.26 -2.12 3.44
N LEU A 46 22.07 -2.49 2.44
CA LEU A 46 21.73 -2.33 1.02
C LEU A 46 20.50 -3.15 0.62
N VAL A 47 20.37 -4.37 1.18
CA VAL A 47 19.32 -5.31 0.80
C VAL A 47 17.95 -4.88 1.37
N GLY A 48 17.93 -4.34 2.59
CA GLY A 48 16.73 -3.70 3.15
C GLY A 48 16.25 -2.51 2.32
N LYS A 49 17.18 -1.64 1.91
CA LYS A 49 16.88 -0.50 1.03
C LYS A 49 16.32 -0.95 -0.33
N SER A 50 16.87 -2.00 -0.93
CA SER A 50 16.32 -2.54 -2.17
C SER A 50 14.88 -3.06 -2.02
N GLY A 51 14.54 -3.62 -0.85
CA GLY A 51 13.18 -4.05 -0.55
C GLY A 51 12.16 -2.91 -0.62
N TYR A 52 12.49 -1.75 -0.05
CA TYR A 52 11.66 -0.56 -0.13
C TYR A 52 11.48 -0.06 -1.57
N TYR A 53 12.53 -0.07 -2.39
CA TYR A 53 12.40 0.33 -3.81
C TYR A 53 11.53 -0.63 -4.61
N ILE A 54 11.64 -1.94 -4.35
CA ILE A 54 10.76 -2.94 -4.95
C ILE A 54 9.31 -2.66 -4.54
N TYR A 55 9.04 -2.48 -3.24
CA TYR A 55 7.73 -2.13 -2.73
C TYR A 55 7.16 -0.89 -3.44
N LEU A 56 7.92 0.20 -3.50
CA LEU A 56 7.50 1.44 -4.17
C LEU A 56 7.25 1.26 -5.67
N GLY A 57 8.04 0.43 -6.35
CA GLY A 57 7.80 0.09 -7.75
C GLY A 57 6.43 -0.56 -7.95
N PHE A 58 6.02 -1.46 -7.06
CA PHE A 58 4.70 -2.09 -7.11
C PHE A 58 3.57 -1.18 -6.62
N VAL A 59 3.83 -0.25 -5.70
CA VAL A 59 2.90 0.84 -5.38
C VAL A 59 2.64 1.69 -6.63
N ALA A 60 3.68 2.09 -7.36
CA ALA A 60 3.52 2.81 -8.62
C ALA A 60 2.77 1.96 -9.68
N LEU A 61 3.06 0.66 -9.78
CA LEU A 61 2.33 -0.24 -10.67
C LEU A 61 0.84 -0.30 -10.33
N SER A 62 0.49 -0.31 -9.05
CA SER A 62 -0.92 -0.29 -8.60
C SER A 62 -1.64 1.00 -9.00
N PHE A 63 -0.94 2.13 -9.02
CA PHE A 63 -1.47 3.39 -9.54
C PHE A 63 -1.77 3.29 -11.04
N PHE A 64 -0.81 2.81 -11.85
CA PHE A 64 -1.03 2.60 -13.28
C PHE A 64 -2.13 1.59 -13.58
N TYR A 65 -2.25 0.54 -12.77
CA TYR A 65 -3.35 -0.41 -12.84
C TYR A 65 -4.70 0.29 -12.65
N GLY A 66 -4.83 1.16 -11.65
CA GLY A 66 -6.04 1.96 -11.42
C GLY A 66 -6.39 2.88 -12.61
N LEU A 67 -5.39 3.43 -13.31
CA LEU A 67 -5.61 4.30 -14.47
C LEU A 67 -6.00 3.54 -15.74
N ILE A 68 -5.28 2.45 -16.03
CA ILE A 68 -5.33 1.78 -17.34
C ILE A 68 -6.42 0.70 -17.40
N PHE A 69 -6.72 0.03 -16.28
CA PHE A 69 -7.62 -1.13 -16.30
C PHE A 69 -9.09 -0.70 -16.48
N LYS A 70 -9.54 -0.71 -17.74
CA LYS A 70 -10.85 -0.17 -18.14
C LYS A 70 -12.06 -0.90 -17.58
N GLU A 71 -11.90 -2.15 -17.14
CA GLU A 71 -12.97 -2.94 -16.54
C GLU A 71 -13.35 -2.46 -15.13
N LEU A 72 -12.47 -1.67 -14.48
CA LEU A 72 -12.79 -1.03 -13.21
C LEU A 72 -13.80 0.10 -13.41
N GLY A 73 -14.80 0.16 -12.55
CA GLY A 73 -15.69 1.32 -12.46
C GLY A 73 -14.91 2.58 -12.04
N ALA A 74 -15.37 3.76 -12.46
CA ALA A 74 -14.69 5.04 -12.22
C ALA A 74 -14.30 5.25 -10.74
N LEU A 75 -15.20 4.91 -9.81
CA LEU A 75 -14.96 5.05 -8.38
C LEU A 75 -13.84 4.11 -7.89
N SER A 76 -13.82 2.85 -8.35
CA SER A 76 -12.74 1.89 -8.02
C SER A 76 -11.37 2.40 -8.49
N ARG A 77 -11.32 2.99 -9.70
CA ARG A 77 -10.09 3.59 -10.24
C ARG A 77 -9.61 4.74 -9.37
N ILE A 78 -10.51 5.65 -8.99
CA ILE A 78 -10.18 6.80 -8.13
C ILE A 78 -9.63 6.32 -6.79
N ILE A 79 -10.24 5.32 -6.15
CA ILE A 79 -9.76 4.78 -4.87
C ILE A 79 -8.36 4.21 -5.00
N ILE A 80 -8.13 3.33 -5.98
CA ILE A 80 -6.82 2.72 -6.20
C ILE A 80 -5.77 3.81 -6.45
N CYS A 81 -6.06 4.75 -7.36
CA CYS A 81 -5.14 5.83 -7.68
C CYS A 81 -4.83 6.71 -6.47
N LEU A 82 -5.84 7.08 -5.67
CA LEU A 82 -5.64 7.89 -4.47
C LEU A 82 -4.80 7.18 -3.43
N MET A 83 -5.12 5.92 -3.12
CA MET A 83 -4.36 5.15 -2.12
C MET A 83 -2.90 4.97 -2.56
N SER A 84 -2.69 4.55 -3.81
CA SER A 84 -1.35 4.30 -4.35
C SER A 84 -0.52 5.57 -4.47
N ALA A 85 -1.10 6.65 -5.03
CA ALA A 85 -0.39 7.92 -5.18
C ALA A 85 -0.03 8.53 -3.83
N SER A 86 -0.92 8.41 -2.84
CA SER A 86 -0.69 8.99 -1.53
C SER A 86 0.40 8.25 -0.74
N ILE A 87 0.38 6.90 -0.72
CA ILE A 87 1.46 6.10 -0.13
C ILE A 87 2.79 6.34 -0.86
N PHE A 88 2.77 6.37 -2.19
CA PHE A 88 3.97 6.65 -2.97
C PHE A 88 4.55 8.03 -2.65
N ALA A 89 3.71 9.07 -2.60
CA ALA A 89 4.13 10.43 -2.28
C ALA A 89 4.70 10.53 -0.85
N TYR A 90 4.10 9.87 0.13
CA TYR A 90 4.63 9.81 1.49
C TYR A 90 6.06 9.26 1.51
N TRP A 91 6.28 8.08 0.92
CA TRP A 91 7.59 7.45 0.96
C TRP A 91 8.63 8.23 0.15
N LEU A 92 8.23 8.79 -1.01
CA LEU A 92 9.11 9.66 -1.79
C LEU A 92 9.53 10.90 -0.98
N TRP A 93 8.61 11.47 -0.20
CA TRP A 93 8.90 12.58 0.70
C TRP A 93 9.92 12.19 1.79
N VAL A 94 9.69 11.04 2.44
CA VAL A 94 10.57 10.51 3.49
C VAL A 94 11.97 10.22 2.94
N PHE A 95 12.08 9.55 1.78
CA PHE A 95 13.39 9.22 1.18
C PHE A 95 14.17 10.46 0.75
N ASN A 96 13.49 11.51 0.29
CA ASN A 96 14.14 12.75 -0.09
C ASN A 96 14.39 13.72 1.08
N HIS A 97 14.05 13.32 2.32
CA HIS A 97 14.22 14.14 3.53
C HIS A 97 13.56 15.53 3.42
N TRP A 98 12.45 15.62 2.66
CA TRP A 98 11.74 16.88 2.50
C TRP A 98 11.11 17.33 3.82
N HIS A 99 11.08 18.64 4.05
CA HIS A 99 10.59 19.22 5.30
C HIS A 99 9.12 19.62 5.16
N GLY A 100 8.26 19.20 6.08
CA GLY A 100 6.84 19.56 6.06
C GLY A 100 5.93 18.55 6.77
N ASN A 101 4.63 18.83 6.77
CA ASN A 101 3.63 17.94 7.37
C ASN A 101 3.29 16.78 6.43
N VAL A 102 3.81 15.60 6.74
CA VAL A 102 3.61 14.36 5.97
C VAL A 102 2.36 13.56 6.39
N VAL A 103 1.67 13.95 7.46
CA VAL A 103 0.49 13.25 7.99
C VAL A 103 -0.67 13.27 7.00
N PHE A 104 -0.73 14.26 6.11
CA PHE A 104 -1.81 14.41 5.13
C PHE A 104 -1.90 13.21 4.18
N PHE A 105 -0.77 12.64 3.77
CA PHE A 105 -0.72 11.52 2.84
C PHE A 105 -1.40 10.24 3.38
N PRO A 106 -0.99 9.66 4.53
CA PRO A 106 -1.65 8.48 5.05
C PRO A 106 -3.12 8.72 5.42
N VAL A 107 -3.52 9.95 5.80
CA VAL A 107 -4.92 10.31 6.05
C VAL A 107 -5.76 10.18 4.77
N ILE A 108 -5.28 10.67 3.63
CA ILE A 108 -5.96 10.48 2.34
C ILE A 108 -6.13 8.98 2.05
N THR A 109 -5.09 8.18 2.27
CA THR A 109 -5.14 6.73 2.05
C THR A 109 -6.21 6.07 2.91
N ILE A 110 -6.34 6.44 4.19
CA ILE A 110 -7.38 5.91 5.08
C ILE A 110 -8.77 6.35 4.62
N MET A 111 -8.96 7.62 4.25
CA MET A 111 -10.25 8.09 3.73
C MET A 111 -10.64 7.31 2.47
N ALA A 112 -9.71 7.11 1.54
CA ALA A 112 -9.95 6.31 0.34
C ALA A 112 -10.24 4.83 0.68
N ALA A 113 -9.52 4.24 1.64
CA ALA A 113 -9.77 2.88 2.11
C ALA A 113 -11.18 2.73 2.72
N LEU A 114 -11.62 3.69 3.54
CA LEU A 114 -12.98 3.72 4.11
C LEU A 114 -14.05 3.76 3.02
N THR A 115 -13.86 4.59 1.98
CA THR A 115 -14.75 4.57 0.82
C THR A 115 -14.70 3.22 0.09
N GLY A 116 -13.53 2.60 -0.03
CA GLY A 116 -13.36 1.28 -0.64
C GLY A 116 -14.09 0.17 0.10
N ILE A 117 -14.14 0.24 1.43
CA ILE A 117 -14.91 -0.70 2.27
C ILE A 117 -16.41 -0.56 1.99
N LEU A 118 -16.93 0.65 1.86
CA LEU A 118 -18.35 0.89 1.52
C LEU A 118 -18.70 0.33 0.13
N PHE A 119 -17.74 0.34 -0.80
CA PHE A 119 -17.90 -0.19 -2.16
C PHE A 119 -17.25 -1.55 -2.38
N ARG A 120 -17.04 -2.35 -1.32
CA ARG A 120 -16.29 -3.62 -1.31
C ARG A 120 -16.64 -4.60 -2.43
N LYS A 121 -17.90 -4.64 -2.89
CA LYS A 121 -18.32 -5.51 -4.00
C LYS A 121 -17.56 -5.23 -5.31
N ARG A 122 -17.10 -3.99 -5.52
CA ARG A 122 -16.42 -3.52 -6.74
C ARG A 122 -14.88 -3.58 -6.68
N LEU A 123 -14.32 -3.92 -5.52
CA LEU A 123 -12.87 -3.95 -5.25
C LEU A 123 -12.41 -5.31 -4.71
N LYS A 124 -13.23 -6.36 -4.86
CA LYS A 124 -12.97 -7.67 -4.28
C LYS A 124 -11.73 -8.33 -4.89
N ASN A 125 -11.44 -8.07 -6.17
CA ASN A 125 -10.29 -8.66 -6.85
C ASN A 125 -8.98 -7.92 -6.54
N GLU A 126 -9.09 -6.68 -6.09
CA GLU A 126 -8.02 -5.73 -5.78
C GLU A 126 -7.71 -5.69 -4.27
N ALA A 127 -8.49 -6.44 -3.48
CA ALA A 127 -8.45 -6.39 -2.03
C ALA A 127 -7.07 -6.76 -1.42
N GLY A 128 -6.26 -7.58 -2.12
CA GLY A 128 -4.92 -7.95 -1.68
C GLY A 128 -4.02 -6.72 -1.47
N PHE A 129 -3.66 -6.03 -2.55
CA PHE A 129 -2.80 -4.85 -2.47
C PHE A 129 -3.47 -3.67 -1.75
N LEU A 130 -4.80 -3.54 -1.81
CA LEU A 130 -5.51 -2.49 -1.08
C LEU A 130 -5.37 -2.63 0.45
N VAL A 131 -5.38 -3.86 0.97
CA VAL A 131 -5.12 -4.09 2.40
C VAL A 131 -3.69 -3.69 2.76
N ILE A 132 -2.71 -4.01 1.91
CA ILE A 132 -1.30 -3.63 2.15
C ILE A 132 -1.18 -2.11 2.23
N LEU A 133 -1.72 -1.38 1.25
CA LEU A 133 -1.70 0.10 1.24
C LEU A 133 -2.41 0.71 2.46
N THR A 134 -3.51 0.10 2.90
CA THR A 134 -4.23 0.54 4.11
C THR A 134 -3.41 0.31 5.36
N ALA A 135 -2.80 -0.88 5.49
CA ALA A 135 -1.96 -1.22 6.63
C ALA A 135 -0.71 -0.35 6.70
N ASP A 136 -0.12 -0.01 5.56
CA ASP A 136 1.00 0.93 5.47
C ASP A 136 0.59 2.32 5.97
N ALA A 137 -0.56 2.85 5.53
CA ALA A 137 -1.08 4.12 6.03
C ALA A 137 -1.30 4.11 7.56
N ILE A 138 -1.86 3.02 8.10
CA ILE A 138 -2.08 2.86 9.54
C ILE A 138 -0.74 2.83 10.28
N ALA A 139 0.23 2.05 9.78
CA ALA A 139 1.56 1.96 10.36
C ALA A 139 2.23 3.34 10.39
N ILE A 140 2.19 4.08 9.29
CA ILE A 140 2.74 5.44 9.19
C ILE A 140 2.11 6.37 10.25
N ILE A 141 0.78 6.36 10.41
CA ILE A 141 0.12 7.22 11.40
C ILE A 141 0.52 6.86 12.82
N ILE A 142 0.56 5.56 13.15
CA ILE A 142 0.98 5.11 14.47
C ILE A 142 2.43 5.54 14.74
N GLU A 143 3.33 5.42 13.76
CA GLU A 143 4.71 5.86 13.88
C GLU A 143 4.82 7.37 14.14
N LEU A 144 4.06 8.18 13.39
CA LEU A 144 4.05 9.64 13.57
C LEU A 144 3.51 10.04 14.95
N LEU A 145 2.48 9.35 15.45
CA LEU A 145 1.93 9.58 16.80
C LEU A 145 2.92 9.17 17.90
N MET A 146 3.66 8.07 17.71
CA MET A 146 4.68 7.63 18.65
C MET A 146 5.88 8.58 18.71
N LYS A 147 6.23 9.24 17.60
CA LYS A 147 7.32 10.23 17.57
C LYS A 147 6.92 11.60 18.15
N ALA A 148 5.62 11.89 18.22
CA ALA A 148 5.11 13.16 18.73
C ALA A 148 4.94 13.19 20.26
N ASN A 149 4.93 12.02 20.90
CA ASN A 149 4.86 11.84 22.35
C ASN A 149 6.22 11.48 22.94
#